data_AF-A0A831JKU5-F1
#
_entry.id   AF-A0A831JKU5-F1
#
_cell.length_a   1.000
_cell.length_b   1.000
_cell.length_c   1.000
_cell.angle_alpha   90.00
_cell.angle_beta   90.00
_cell.angle_gamma   90.00
#
_symmetry.space_group_name_H-M   'P 1'
#
loop_
_entity.id
_entity.type
_entity.pdbx_description
1 polymer ?
#
loop_
_entity_poly.entity_id
_entity_poly.type
_entity_poly.pdbx_seq_one_letter_code
_entity_poly.pdbx_strand_id
1 'polypeptide(L)'
;MRIIILMGKTKGLYLVLLLGMLIIVPIGAIVLKNPTIPIMYRVGVLGFITLWVGLMSFVIYRSRKSFEKVRNIKEIISISENEISFLKPLRAEVGYFDAYAYWSSSGKGSHYHVFKSFLKESEEAVTSFKLETKPFLLSIAQDGTGDIYLPGVRILNDEYKDVVILYAKPSYEVRFPVESFVVSANGDFAEARIEEIENGFRISVSANVSKARRAKVELVSRRKRVVKEVIGDTKNVGVFEKEFLNEPLIILGHYDQVSPLKILKGGKFGRIIAGHGKFILRLALDIPFRPDIKEEIEFEVTPKEEATSWGP
;
A
#
# COMPACT_ATOMS: atom_id res chain seq x y z
N MET A 1 -8.97 -11.82 11.90
CA MET A 1 -7.98 -12.09 10.83
C MET A 1 -8.62 -11.75 9.51
N ARG A 2 -7.92 -10.96 8.71
CA ARG A 2 -8.40 -10.43 7.44
C ARG A 2 -7.56 -10.93 6.28
N ILE A 3 -8.21 -11.43 5.24
CA ILE A 3 -7.54 -11.92 4.04
C ILE A 3 -7.90 -11.01 2.86
N ILE A 4 -6.89 -10.45 2.22
CA ILE A 4 -7.01 -9.66 0.99
C ILE A 4 -6.47 -10.49 -0.16
N ILE A 5 -7.33 -10.77 -1.15
CA ILE A 5 -6.92 -11.45 -2.37
C ILE A 5 -6.90 -10.42 -3.51
N LEU A 6 -5.71 -10.15 -4.02
CA LEU A 6 -5.48 -9.18 -5.09
C LEU A 6 -5.69 -9.84 -6.46
N MET A 7 -6.95 -9.94 -6.86
CA MET A 7 -7.33 -10.24 -8.24
C MET A 7 -7.53 -8.93 -9.00
N GLY A 8 -6.80 -8.74 -10.09
CA GLY A 8 -6.98 -7.56 -10.94
C GLY A 8 -8.24 -7.67 -11.79
N LYS A 9 -8.72 -6.52 -12.26
CA LYS A 9 -9.91 -6.43 -13.13
C LYS A 9 -9.44 -6.35 -14.58
N THR A 10 -9.60 -7.41 -15.34
CA THR A 10 -9.33 -7.41 -16.80
C THR A 10 -10.41 -6.69 -17.61
N LYS A 11 -11.62 -6.52 -17.04
CA LYS A 11 -12.76 -5.86 -17.70
C LYS A 11 -12.42 -4.48 -18.27
N GLY A 12 -11.62 -3.69 -17.55
CA GLY A 12 -11.19 -2.36 -18.04
C GLY A 12 -10.29 -2.44 -19.26
N LEU A 13 -9.38 -3.43 -19.32
CA LEU A 13 -8.52 -3.65 -20.49
C LEU A 13 -9.33 -4.10 -21.71
N TYR A 14 -10.34 -4.95 -21.51
CA TYR A 14 -11.27 -5.34 -22.57
C TYR A 14 -12.09 -4.15 -23.07
N LEU A 15 -12.54 -3.26 -22.18
CA LEU A 15 -13.26 -2.04 -22.57
C LEU A 15 -12.38 -1.11 -23.41
N VAL A 16 -11.11 -0.93 -23.01
CA VAL A 16 -10.14 -0.12 -23.79
C VAL A 16 -9.87 -0.77 -25.15
N LEU A 17 -9.69 -2.09 -25.21
CA LEU A 17 -9.53 -2.83 -26.47
C LEU A 17 -10.75 -2.61 -27.38
N LEU A 18 -11.96 -2.73 -26.83
CA LEU A 18 -13.22 -2.58 -27.57
C LEU A 18 -13.41 -1.14 -28.08
N LEU A 19 -13.16 -0.13 -27.24
CA LEU A 19 -13.22 1.29 -27.62
C LEU A 19 -12.19 1.62 -28.70
N GLY A 20 -10.96 1.12 -28.57
CA GLY A 20 -9.94 1.32 -29.60
C GLY A 20 -10.32 0.64 -30.91
N MET A 21 -10.87 -0.57 -30.88
CA MET A 21 -11.38 -1.25 -32.08
C MET A 21 -12.51 -0.48 -32.76
N LEU A 22 -13.44 0.11 -32.00
CA LEU A 22 -14.53 0.93 -32.53
C LEU A 22 -14.04 2.16 -33.30
N ILE A 23 -12.89 2.73 -32.92
CA ILE A 23 -12.31 3.90 -33.58
C ILE A 23 -11.41 3.48 -34.74
N ILE A 24 -10.57 2.47 -34.53
CA ILE A 24 -9.50 2.08 -35.44
C ILE A 24 -10.04 1.33 -36.66
N VAL A 25 -11.05 0.47 -36.51
CA VAL A 25 -11.59 -0.34 -37.62
C VAL A 25 -12.25 0.51 -38.71
N PRO A 26 -13.12 1.50 -38.40
CA PRO A 26 -13.70 2.38 -39.42
C PRO A 26 -12.64 3.21 -40.15
N ILE A 27 -11.65 3.76 -39.43
CA ILE A 27 -10.55 4.51 -40.03
C ILE A 27 -9.75 3.62 -40.97
N GLY A 28 -9.42 2.39 -40.53
CA GLY A 28 -8.76 1.40 -41.36
C GLY A 28 -9.55 1.10 -42.63
N ALA A 29 -10.87 0.91 -42.53
CA ALA A 29 -11.74 0.62 -43.67
C ALA A 29 -11.79 1.79 -44.67
N ILE A 30 -11.88 3.04 -44.21
CA ILE A 30 -11.85 4.23 -45.06
C ILE A 30 -10.52 4.33 -45.80
N VAL A 31 -9.41 4.17 -45.07
CA VAL A 31 -8.05 4.26 -45.65
C VAL A 31 -7.80 3.15 -46.67
N LEU A 32 -8.25 1.93 -46.39
CA LEU A 32 -8.04 0.77 -47.27
C LEU A 32 -8.89 0.85 -48.54
N LYS A 33 -10.12 1.38 -48.46
CA LYS A 33 -11.03 1.49 -49.61
C LYS A 33 -10.71 2.65 -50.53
N ASN A 34 -9.98 3.68 -50.08
CA ASN A 34 -9.75 4.86 -50.88
C ASN A 34 -8.56 4.67 -51.86
N PRO A 35 -8.78 4.59 -53.19
CA PRO A 35 -7.71 4.37 -54.18
C PRO A 35 -6.69 5.51 -54.24
N THR A 36 -7.03 6.73 -53.79
CA THR A 36 -6.13 7.89 -53.85
C THR A 36 -5.02 7.86 -52.79
N ILE A 37 -5.16 7.04 -51.74
CA ILE A 37 -4.17 6.93 -50.68
C ILE A 37 -3.03 5.99 -51.13
N PRO A 38 -1.75 6.41 -51.08
CA PRO A 38 -0.63 5.56 -51.47
C PRO A 38 -0.58 4.25 -50.68
N ILE A 39 -0.15 3.17 -51.34
CA ILE A 39 -0.09 1.81 -50.79
C ILE A 39 0.70 1.77 -49.47
N MET A 40 1.80 2.53 -49.37
CA MET A 40 2.64 2.60 -48.18
C MET A 40 1.85 2.99 -46.91
N TYR A 41 0.92 3.95 -47.01
CA TYR A 41 0.10 4.36 -45.87
C TYR A 41 -0.95 3.31 -45.50
N ARG A 42 -1.49 2.58 -46.48
CA ARG A 42 -2.43 1.47 -46.22
C ARG A 42 -1.77 0.34 -45.45
N VAL A 43 -0.55 -0.03 -45.87
CA VAL A 43 0.29 -1.02 -45.17
C VAL A 43 0.65 -0.51 -43.78
N GLY A 44 1.02 0.76 -43.64
CA GLY A 44 1.33 1.38 -42.35
C GLY A 44 0.16 1.33 -41.37
N VAL A 45 -1.06 1.67 -41.82
CA VAL A 45 -2.26 1.58 -40.98
C VAL A 45 -2.52 0.13 -40.57
N LEU A 46 -2.53 -0.84 -41.49
CA LEU A 46 -2.67 -2.27 -41.17
C LEU A 46 -1.63 -2.75 -40.14
N GLY A 47 -0.36 -2.34 -40.31
CA GLY A 47 0.71 -2.64 -39.37
C GLY A 47 0.45 -2.06 -37.97
N PHE A 48 -0.02 -0.81 -37.89
CA PHE A 48 -0.37 -0.19 -36.62
C PHE A 48 -1.53 -0.90 -35.92
N ILE A 49 -2.60 -1.26 -36.64
CA ILE A 49 -3.76 -1.97 -36.07
C ILE A 49 -3.32 -3.32 -35.50
N THR A 50 -2.57 -4.10 -36.28
CA THR A 50 -2.10 -5.43 -35.87
C THR A 50 -1.16 -5.35 -34.67
N LEU A 51 -0.22 -4.40 -34.67
CA LEU A 51 0.67 -4.15 -33.53
C LEU A 51 -0.11 -3.79 -32.26
N TRP A 52 -1.05 -2.84 -32.37
CA TRP A 52 -1.83 -2.37 -31.21
C TRP A 52 -2.72 -3.48 -30.62
N VAL A 53 -3.46 -4.21 -31.47
CA VAL A 53 -4.29 -5.34 -31.04
C VAL A 53 -3.43 -6.46 -30.44
N GLY A 54 -2.28 -6.76 -31.04
CA GLY A 54 -1.33 -7.76 -30.54
C GLY A 54 -0.79 -7.41 -29.15
N LEU A 55 -0.32 -6.17 -28.97
CA LEU A 55 0.17 -5.68 -27.67
C LEU A 55 -0.92 -5.69 -26.60
N MET A 56 -2.12 -5.20 -26.91
CA MET A 56 -3.23 -5.20 -25.96
C MET A 56 -3.68 -6.61 -25.58
N SER A 57 -3.77 -7.52 -26.56
CA SER A 57 -4.09 -8.93 -26.32
C SER A 57 -3.04 -9.60 -25.45
N PHE A 58 -1.75 -9.30 -25.67
CA PHE A 58 -0.65 -9.80 -24.85
C PHE A 58 -0.73 -9.31 -23.39
N VAL A 59 -1.02 -8.03 -23.17
CA VAL A 59 -1.21 -7.47 -21.82
C VAL A 59 -2.39 -8.13 -21.09
N ILE A 60 -3.51 -8.33 -21.79
CA ILE A 60 -4.68 -9.02 -21.25
C ILE A 60 -4.34 -10.47 -20.91
N TYR A 61 -3.68 -11.19 -21.83
CA TYR A 61 -3.27 -12.57 -21.65
C TYR A 61 -2.35 -12.74 -20.43
N ARG A 62 -1.28 -11.91 -20.35
CA ARG A 62 -0.35 -11.93 -19.22
C ARG A 62 -1.07 -11.68 -17.90
N SER A 63 -1.97 -10.69 -17.87
CA SER A 63 -2.75 -10.37 -16.67
C SER A 63 -3.64 -11.54 -16.24
N ARG A 64 -4.33 -12.18 -17.19
CA ARG A 64 -5.18 -13.36 -16.91
C ARG A 64 -4.37 -14.52 -16.35
N LYS A 65 -3.23 -14.82 -16.96
CA LYS A 65 -2.34 -15.90 -16.50
C LYS A 65 -1.88 -15.67 -15.06
N SER A 66 -1.52 -14.43 -14.70
CA SER A 66 -1.19 -14.09 -13.31
C SER A 66 -2.37 -14.30 -12.35
N PHE A 67 -3.61 -14.03 -12.75
CA PHE A 67 -4.79 -14.27 -11.90
C PHE A 67 -5.15 -15.73 -11.78
N GLU A 68 -4.98 -16.51 -12.84
CA GLU A 68 -5.16 -17.96 -12.82
C GLU A 68 -4.20 -18.61 -11.82
N LYS A 69 -2.92 -18.20 -11.82
CA LYS A 69 -1.95 -18.66 -10.82
C LYS A 69 -2.39 -18.36 -9.38
N VAL A 70 -2.86 -17.14 -9.12
CA VAL A 70 -3.36 -16.74 -7.78
C VAL A 70 -4.61 -17.52 -7.39
N ARG A 71 -5.49 -17.83 -8.35
CA ARG A 71 -6.69 -18.63 -8.11
C ARG A 71 -6.34 -20.07 -7.78
N ASN A 72 -5.48 -20.69 -8.58
CA ASN A 72 -5.08 -22.08 -8.41
C ASN A 72 -4.35 -22.27 -7.08
N ILE A 73 -3.53 -21.29 -6.66
CA ILE A 73 -2.86 -21.44 -5.37
C ILE A 73 -3.85 -21.38 -4.20
N LYS A 74 -4.92 -20.59 -4.32
CA LYS A 74 -5.92 -20.44 -3.27
C LYS A 74 -6.57 -21.79 -2.94
N GLU A 75 -6.68 -22.67 -3.92
CA GLU A 75 -7.28 -24.00 -3.78
C GLU A 75 -6.38 -24.98 -3.01
N ILE A 76 -5.07 -24.70 -2.91
CA ILE A 76 -4.10 -25.57 -2.24
C ILE A 76 -3.55 -24.99 -0.94
N ILE A 77 -3.99 -23.80 -0.54
CA ILE A 77 -3.59 -23.14 0.70
C ILE A 77 -4.68 -23.32 1.74
N SER A 78 -4.29 -23.75 2.94
CA SER A 78 -5.09 -23.64 4.15
C SER A 78 -4.50 -22.52 5.02
N ILE A 79 -5.34 -21.58 5.45
CA ILE A 79 -4.92 -20.46 6.30
C ILE A 79 -5.51 -20.66 7.69
N SER A 80 -4.63 -20.85 8.66
CA SER A 80 -4.95 -20.84 10.09
C SER A 80 -4.54 -19.51 10.72
N GLU A 81 -4.82 -19.31 12.01
CA GLU A 81 -4.48 -18.06 12.71
C GLU A 81 -2.98 -17.76 12.75
N ASN A 82 -2.14 -18.81 12.85
CA ASN A 82 -0.70 -18.69 13.05
C ASN A 82 0.14 -19.31 11.93
N GLU A 83 -0.47 -19.95 10.94
CA GLU A 83 0.26 -20.69 9.91
C GLU A 83 -0.52 -20.76 8.60
N ILE A 84 0.23 -20.71 7.50
CA ILE A 84 -0.26 -20.94 6.14
C ILE A 84 0.30 -22.26 5.66
N SER A 85 -0.55 -23.26 5.48
CA SER A 85 -0.15 -24.60 5.08
C SER A 85 -0.48 -24.87 3.61
N PHE A 86 0.39 -25.62 2.94
CA PHE A 86 0.26 -25.98 1.53
C PHE A 86 -0.02 -27.48 1.42
N LEU A 87 -0.95 -27.88 0.54
CA LEU A 87 -1.26 -29.29 0.31
C LEU A 87 -0.07 -30.09 -0.25
N LYS A 88 0.89 -29.40 -0.88
CA LYS A 88 2.13 -29.98 -1.41
C LYS A 88 3.31 -29.04 -1.10
N PRO A 89 4.53 -29.56 -0.91
CA PRO A 89 5.71 -28.72 -0.73
C PRO A 89 5.92 -27.78 -1.93
N LEU A 90 6.12 -26.49 -1.67
CA LEU A 90 6.39 -25.47 -2.69
C LEU A 90 7.78 -24.87 -2.47
N ARG A 91 8.57 -24.73 -3.52
CA ARG A 91 9.80 -23.94 -3.49
C ARG A 91 9.42 -22.47 -3.41
N ALA A 92 9.88 -21.78 -2.37
CA ALA A 92 9.58 -20.38 -2.15
C ALA A 92 10.81 -19.61 -1.65
N GLU A 93 10.90 -18.35 -2.04
CA GLU A 93 11.76 -17.35 -1.40
C GLU A 93 11.03 -16.83 -0.16
N VAL A 94 11.67 -16.91 1.00
CA VAL A 94 11.17 -16.33 2.25
C VAL A 94 11.89 -15.01 2.49
N GLY A 95 11.15 -13.97 2.89
CA GLY A 95 11.75 -12.68 3.21
C GLY A 95 10.72 -11.56 3.22
N TYR A 96 11.08 -10.41 2.64
CA TYR A 96 10.27 -9.19 2.70
C TYR A 96 9.89 -8.65 1.32
N PHE A 97 8.60 -8.32 1.17
CA PHE A 97 8.14 -7.50 0.07
C PHE A 97 8.26 -6.03 0.43
N ASP A 98 9.16 -5.33 -0.25
CA ASP A 98 9.39 -3.90 -0.11
C ASP A 98 8.89 -3.19 -1.38
N ALA A 99 7.92 -2.29 -1.21
CA ALA A 99 7.37 -1.53 -2.32
C ALA A 99 7.06 -0.10 -1.92
N TYR A 100 7.19 0.81 -2.88
CA TYR A 100 6.71 2.18 -2.72
C TYR A 100 6.11 2.69 -4.02
N ALA A 101 5.22 3.67 -3.90
CA ALA A 101 4.56 4.26 -5.05
C ALA A 101 4.28 5.75 -4.87
N TYR A 102 4.17 6.46 -5.99
CA TYR A 102 3.85 7.88 -6.02
C TYR A 102 3.24 8.27 -7.37
N TRP A 103 2.53 9.38 -7.37
CA TRP A 103 2.06 10.04 -8.59
C TRP A 103 3.07 11.06 -9.07
N SER A 104 3.39 11.04 -10.36
CA SER A 104 4.09 12.14 -11.05
C SER A 104 3.09 12.86 -11.97
N SER A 105 3.23 14.18 -12.10
CA SER A 105 2.45 15.00 -13.03
C SER A 105 3.38 15.69 -14.00
N SER A 106 3.08 15.60 -15.29
CA SER A 106 3.82 16.29 -16.37
C SER A 106 2.99 17.41 -17.01
N GLY A 107 1.98 17.93 -16.31
CA GLY A 107 1.07 18.97 -16.80
C GLY A 107 -0.01 18.48 -17.78
N LYS A 108 0.24 17.40 -18.54
CA LYS A 108 -0.74 16.78 -19.46
C LYS A 108 -1.37 15.48 -18.92
N GLY A 109 -0.87 14.95 -17.82
CA GLY A 109 -1.38 13.72 -17.22
C GLY A 109 -0.68 13.38 -15.92
N SER A 110 -1.32 12.52 -15.14
CA SER A 110 -0.75 11.92 -13.93
C SER A 110 -0.42 10.45 -14.18
N HIS A 111 0.76 10.03 -13.75
CA HIS A 111 1.22 8.65 -13.88
C HIS A 111 1.53 8.08 -12.51
N TYR A 112 1.01 6.87 -12.25
CA TYR A 112 1.26 6.15 -11.01
C TYR A 112 2.47 5.24 -11.18
N HIS A 113 3.55 5.53 -10.46
CA HIS A 113 4.77 4.75 -10.49
C HIS A 113 4.80 3.81 -9.29
N VAL A 114 5.14 2.55 -9.54
CA VAL A 114 5.31 1.52 -8.51
C VAL A 114 6.69 0.92 -8.63
N PHE A 115 7.43 0.96 -7.52
CA PHE A 115 8.71 0.31 -7.36
C PHE A 115 8.54 -0.81 -6.33
N LYS A 116 9.09 -1.98 -6.63
CA LYS A 116 8.96 -3.16 -5.79
C LYS A 116 10.19 -4.05 -5.91
N SER A 117 10.52 -4.68 -4.81
CA SER A 117 11.58 -5.66 -4.68
C SER A 117 11.15 -6.70 -3.66
N PHE A 118 11.49 -7.96 -3.91
CA PHE A 118 11.41 -9.01 -2.90
C PHE A 118 12.82 -9.22 -2.32
N LEU A 119 13.01 -8.88 -1.06
CA LEU A 119 14.26 -9.04 -0.33
C LEU A 119 14.30 -10.46 0.23
N LYS A 120 15.02 -11.35 -0.46
CA LYS A 120 15.15 -12.76 -0.10
C LYS A 120 16.07 -12.92 1.11
N GLU A 121 15.59 -13.62 2.14
CA GLU A 121 16.38 -14.06 3.30
C GLU A 121 16.82 -15.51 3.12
N SER A 122 15.91 -16.37 2.71
CA SER A 122 16.17 -17.79 2.43
C SER A 122 15.36 -18.28 1.23
N GLU A 123 15.74 -19.47 0.73
CA GLU A 123 14.97 -20.19 -0.28
C GLU A 123 14.87 -21.63 0.14
N GLU A 124 13.64 -22.13 0.30
CA GLU A 124 13.41 -23.46 0.83
C GLU A 124 12.13 -24.09 0.26
N ALA A 125 11.99 -25.40 0.43
CA ALA A 125 10.76 -26.11 0.14
C ALA A 125 9.82 -26.00 1.34
N VAL A 126 8.81 -25.16 1.23
CA VAL A 126 7.88 -24.82 2.29
C VAL A 126 6.64 -25.71 2.17
N THR A 127 6.36 -26.51 3.20
CA THR A 127 5.06 -27.19 3.38
C THR A 127 4.10 -26.36 4.22
N SER A 128 4.64 -25.51 5.08
CA SER A 128 3.88 -24.56 5.87
C SER A 128 4.73 -23.36 6.26
N PHE A 129 4.08 -22.23 6.46
CA PHE A 129 4.72 -20.95 6.72
C PHE A 129 4.11 -20.32 7.96
N LYS A 130 4.91 -20.20 9.03
CA LYS A 130 4.48 -19.63 10.30
C LYS A 130 4.35 -18.11 10.20
N LEU A 131 3.26 -17.58 10.74
CA LEU A 131 3.00 -16.16 10.90
C LEU A 131 3.65 -15.69 12.21
N GLU A 132 4.96 -15.55 12.17
CA GLU A 132 5.75 -15.04 13.29
C GLU A 132 5.55 -13.54 13.48
N THR A 133 5.80 -13.04 14.68
CA THR A 133 5.75 -11.62 14.95
C THR A 133 6.99 -10.94 14.36
N LYS A 134 6.89 -10.50 13.09
CA LYS A 134 7.95 -9.82 12.35
C LYS A 134 7.62 -8.34 12.08
N PRO A 135 8.63 -7.46 12.00
CA PRO A 135 8.43 -6.07 11.61
C PRO A 135 7.71 -5.94 10.27
N PHE A 136 6.82 -4.96 10.15
CA PHE A 136 6.09 -4.67 8.92
C PHE A 136 5.72 -3.19 8.89
N LEU A 137 5.43 -2.62 7.72
CA LEU A 137 4.97 -1.25 7.56
C LEU A 137 3.93 -1.18 6.44
N LEU A 138 2.80 -0.56 6.74
CA LEU A 138 1.78 -0.12 5.80
C LEU A 138 1.59 1.37 5.99
N SER A 139 2.18 2.17 5.10
CA SER A 139 2.05 3.61 5.13
C SER A 139 1.57 4.10 3.77
N ILE A 140 0.26 4.24 3.59
CA ILE A 140 -0.36 4.45 2.29
C ILE A 140 -1.39 5.58 2.42
N ALA A 141 -1.17 6.66 1.66
CA ALA A 141 -2.11 7.75 1.48
C ALA A 141 -3.33 7.31 0.64
N GLN A 142 -4.39 8.12 0.67
CA GLN A 142 -5.66 7.79 0.02
C GLN A 142 -5.57 7.64 -1.51
N ASP A 143 -4.61 8.29 -2.14
CA ASP A 143 -4.31 8.20 -3.57
C ASP A 143 -3.43 6.97 -3.92
N GLY A 144 -2.99 6.20 -2.91
CA GLY A 144 -2.07 5.08 -3.07
C GLY A 144 -0.60 5.47 -3.11
N THR A 145 -0.23 6.73 -2.85
CA THR A 145 1.16 7.13 -2.60
C THR A 145 1.59 6.58 -1.24
N GLY A 146 2.77 5.99 -1.14
CA GLY A 146 3.24 5.45 0.14
C GLY A 146 4.20 4.29 0.02
N ASP A 147 4.45 3.65 1.17
CA ASP A 147 5.39 2.58 1.41
C ASP A 147 4.69 1.33 1.95
N ILE A 148 5.17 0.17 1.52
CA ILE A 148 4.85 -1.14 2.05
C ILE A 148 6.14 -1.86 2.37
N TYR A 149 6.18 -2.49 3.54
CA TYR A 149 7.19 -3.45 3.94
C TYR A 149 6.49 -4.60 4.65
N LEU A 150 6.40 -5.77 4.02
CA LEU A 150 5.67 -6.90 4.60
C LEU A 150 6.52 -8.16 4.56
N PRO A 151 6.60 -8.93 5.66
CA PRO A 151 7.15 -10.27 5.61
C PRO A 151 6.23 -11.18 4.76
N GLY A 152 6.82 -12.21 4.17
CA GLY A 152 6.07 -13.17 3.38
C GLY A 152 6.93 -14.11 2.57
N VAL A 153 6.28 -14.78 1.63
CA VAL A 153 6.89 -15.74 0.72
C VAL A 153 6.55 -15.43 -0.74
N ARG A 154 7.49 -15.71 -1.64
CA ARG A 154 7.30 -15.68 -3.10
C ARG A 154 7.56 -17.05 -3.69
N ILE A 155 6.61 -17.56 -4.45
CA ILE A 155 6.67 -18.94 -4.93
C ILE A 155 7.40 -19.02 -6.26
N LEU A 156 8.26 -20.03 -6.37
CA LEU A 156 9.15 -20.26 -7.51
C LEU A 156 8.65 -21.35 -8.46
N ASN A 157 7.82 -22.29 -8.00
CA ASN A 157 7.25 -23.34 -8.85
C ASN A 157 6.49 -22.74 -10.04
N ASP A 158 6.73 -23.22 -11.25
CA ASP A 158 6.17 -22.65 -12.49
C ASP A 158 4.63 -22.49 -12.47
N GLU A 159 3.94 -23.44 -11.85
CA GLU A 159 2.48 -23.44 -11.70
C GLU A 159 1.96 -22.21 -10.95
N TYR A 160 2.69 -21.72 -9.95
CA TYR A 160 2.34 -20.58 -9.11
C TYR A 160 3.43 -19.50 -9.10
N LYS A 161 4.28 -19.51 -10.13
CA LYS A 161 5.48 -18.67 -10.15
C LYS A 161 5.11 -17.20 -9.99
N ASP A 162 5.82 -16.54 -9.08
CA ASP A 162 5.65 -15.14 -8.68
C ASP A 162 4.37 -14.83 -7.92
N VAL A 163 3.65 -15.84 -7.43
CA VAL A 163 2.63 -15.62 -6.41
C VAL A 163 3.32 -15.26 -5.10
N VAL A 164 2.86 -14.19 -4.46
CA VAL A 164 3.31 -13.74 -3.15
C VAL A 164 2.20 -13.89 -2.12
N ILE A 165 2.60 -14.35 -0.95
CA ILE A 165 1.77 -14.43 0.25
C ILE A 165 2.46 -13.59 1.30
N LEU A 166 1.88 -12.43 1.57
CA LEU A 166 2.43 -11.45 2.51
C LEU A 166 1.53 -11.41 3.74
N TYR A 167 2.08 -11.03 4.88
CA TYR A 167 1.29 -10.88 6.08
C TYR A 167 1.73 -9.70 6.94
N ALA A 168 0.84 -9.25 7.80
CA ALA A 168 1.10 -8.35 8.90
C ALA A 168 0.45 -8.96 10.14
N LYS A 169 1.25 -9.31 11.14
CA LYS A 169 0.78 -9.78 12.44
C LYS A 169 0.92 -8.63 13.44
N PRO A 170 -0.19 -8.01 13.87
CA PRO A 170 -0.18 -6.96 14.88
C PRO A 170 0.47 -7.40 16.18
N SER A 171 1.47 -6.63 16.61
CA SER A 171 2.09 -6.72 17.91
C SER A 171 2.89 -5.44 18.05
N TYR A 172 2.52 -4.52 18.95
CA TYR A 172 3.15 -3.21 19.00
C TYR A 172 3.56 -2.86 20.41
N GLU A 173 4.80 -2.43 20.56
CA GLU A 173 5.34 -1.71 21.70
C GLU A 173 5.68 -0.30 21.22
N VAL A 174 5.06 0.73 21.81
CA VAL A 174 5.20 2.11 21.35
C VAL A 174 6.05 2.89 22.35
N ARG A 175 7.22 3.38 21.92
CA ARG A 175 8.14 4.13 22.77
C ARG A 175 8.15 5.60 22.39
N PHE A 176 7.55 6.44 23.22
CA PHE A 176 7.61 7.88 23.11
C PHE A 176 8.81 8.45 23.87
N PRO A 177 9.51 9.46 23.33
CA PRO A 177 10.63 10.10 24.04
C PRO A 177 10.16 11.05 25.15
N VAL A 178 8.92 11.52 25.08
CA VAL A 178 8.29 12.45 26.01
C VAL A 178 6.82 12.11 26.19
N GLU A 179 6.27 12.39 27.36
CA GLU A 179 4.83 12.22 27.65
C GLU A 179 3.98 13.37 27.10
N SER A 180 4.58 14.55 26.91
CA SER A 180 3.91 15.70 26.35
C SER A 180 4.85 16.62 25.57
N PHE A 181 4.28 17.40 24.66
CA PHE A 181 5.01 18.38 23.87
C PHE A 181 4.10 19.55 23.49
N VAL A 182 4.71 20.71 23.25
CA VAL A 182 4.02 22.00 23.19
C VAL A 182 4.41 22.75 21.93
N VAL A 183 3.43 23.43 21.33
CA VAL A 183 3.66 24.44 20.30
C VAL A 183 3.05 25.77 20.74
N SER A 184 3.79 26.86 20.58
CA SER A 184 3.28 28.20 20.88
C SER A 184 3.73 29.20 19.84
N ALA A 185 2.82 30.11 19.46
CA ALA A 185 3.13 31.18 18.53
C ALA A 185 2.13 32.33 18.60
N ASN A 186 2.62 33.57 18.57
CA ASN A 186 1.79 34.78 18.45
C ASN A 186 0.70 34.93 19.53
N GLY A 187 0.88 34.32 20.72
CA GLY A 187 -0.10 34.29 21.81
C GLY A 187 -1.02 33.07 21.79
N ASP A 188 -0.96 32.22 20.77
CA ASP A 188 -1.63 30.94 20.74
C ASP A 188 -0.73 29.84 21.30
N PHE A 189 -1.36 28.84 21.90
CA PHE A 189 -0.70 27.73 22.57
C PHE A 189 -1.47 26.43 22.34
N ALA A 190 -0.75 25.33 22.19
CA ALA A 190 -1.31 23.98 22.30
C ALA A 190 -0.30 23.04 22.96
N GLU A 191 -0.78 22.23 23.89
CA GLU A 191 -0.06 21.12 24.52
C GLU A 191 -0.74 19.82 24.10
N ALA A 192 0.03 18.83 23.68
CA ALA A 192 -0.43 17.46 23.47
C ALA A 192 0.19 16.56 24.53
N ARG A 193 -0.64 15.82 25.26
CA ARG A 193 -0.24 14.74 26.16
C ARG A 193 -0.56 13.40 25.54
N ILE A 194 0.36 12.45 25.70
CA ILE A 194 0.34 11.17 25.02
C ILE A 194 0.18 10.09 26.07
N GLU A 195 -0.77 9.20 25.84
CA GLU A 195 -0.97 7.99 26.63
C GLU A 195 -0.87 6.79 25.70
N GLU A 196 -0.03 5.81 26.03
CA GLU A 196 -0.02 4.53 25.32
C GLU A 196 -1.33 3.78 25.60
N ILE A 197 -1.93 3.21 24.56
CA ILE A 197 -3.08 2.31 24.68
C ILE A 197 -2.75 1.00 23.98
N GLU A 198 -3.62 0.00 24.12
CA GLU A 198 -3.43 -1.25 23.42
C GLU A 198 -3.37 -1.03 21.90
N ASN A 199 -2.26 -1.46 21.28
CA ASN A 199 -2.02 -1.35 19.84
C ASN A 199 -2.13 0.07 19.26
N GLY A 200 -1.81 1.09 20.06
CA GLY A 200 -1.95 2.48 19.63
C GLY A 200 -1.56 3.50 20.68
N PHE A 201 -2.09 4.71 20.53
CA PHE A 201 -1.92 5.77 21.52
C PHE A 201 -3.12 6.71 21.52
N ARG A 202 -3.38 7.32 22.68
CA ARG A 202 -4.33 8.40 22.88
C ARG A 202 -3.58 9.72 23.03
N ILE A 203 -4.15 10.78 22.49
CA ILE A 203 -3.61 12.13 22.58
C ILE A 203 -4.68 13.07 23.12
N SER A 204 -4.37 13.67 24.26
CA SER A 204 -5.17 14.71 24.89
C SER A 204 -4.53 16.07 24.57
N VAL A 205 -5.23 16.88 23.78
CA VAL A 205 -4.80 18.21 23.38
C VAL A 205 -5.52 19.25 24.22
N SER A 206 -4.76 20.17 24.81
CA SER A 206 -5.24 21.40 25.41
C SER A 206 -4.70 22.58 24.63
N ALA A 207 -5.58 23.37 24.04
CA ALA A 207 -5.24 24.48 23.17
C ALA A 207 -5.93 25.77 23.61
N ASN A 208 -5.25 26.88 23.43
CA ASN A 208 -5.84 28.21 23.50
C ASN A 208 -5.45 28.93 22.21
N VAL A 209 -6.36 28.92 21.23
CA VAL A 209 -6.12 29.51 19.91
C VAL A 209 -7.04 30.72 19.68
N SER A 210 -6.42 31.86 19.44
CA SER A 210 -7.05 33.14 19.13
C SER A 210 -6.82 33.55 17.68
N LYS A 211 -5.61 33.32 17.15
CA LYS A 211 -5.22 33.70 15.77
C LYS A 211 -5.19 32.49 14.84
N ALA A 212 -4.78 31.33 15.34
CA ALA A 212 -4.83 30.05 14.67
C ALA A 212 -6.28 29.56 14.63
N ARG A 213 -6.63 28.90 13.53
CA ARG A 213 -7.95 28.29 13.33
C ARG A 213 -8.17 27.10 14.24
N ARG A 214 -7.11 26.35 14.55
CA ARG A 214 -7.13 25.09 15.30
C ARG A 214 -5.70 24.60 15.57
N ALA A 215 -5.58 23.76 16.59
CA ALA A 215 -4.45 22.87 16.79
C ALA A 215 -4.76 21.52 16.14
N LYS A 216 -3.87 21.04 15.27
CA LYS A 216 -3.97 19.75 14.57
C LYS A 216 -2.93 18.78 15.10
N VAL A 217 -3.33 17.53 15.26
CA VAL A 217 -2.42 16.43 15.55
C VAL A 217 -2.30 15.56 14.30
N GLU A 218 -1.07 15.37 13.82
CA GLU A 218 -0.78 14.54 12.65
C GLU A 218 0.18 13.41 13.02
N LEU A 219 -0.13 12.20 12.55
CA LEU A 219 0.82 11.10 12.44
C LEU A 219 1.51 11.17 11.08
N VAL A 220 2.83 11.11 11.07
CA VAL A 220 3.62 11.17 9.83
C VAL A 220 4.58 9.98 9.79
N SER A 221 4.54 9.25 8.68
CA SER A 221 5.56 8.25 8.34
C SER A 221 6.50 8.81 7.29
N ARG A 222 7.81 8.63 7.50
CA ARG A 222 8.87 9.09 6.59
C ARG A 222 9.85 7.95 6.32
N ARG A 223 9.44 6.97 5.52
CA ARG A 223 10.36 5.94 5.01
C ARG A 223 10.93 6.36 3.66
N LYS A 224 10.31 5.99 2.54
CA LYS A 224 10.71 6.49 1.21
C LYS A 224 9.72 7.54 0.68
N ARG A 225 8.48 7.49 1.14
CA ARG A 225 7.42 8.46 0.85
C ARG A 225 6.88 9.02 2.15
N VAL A 226 6.51 10.30 2.10
CA VAL A 226 5.90 10.97 3.26
C VAL A 226 4.40 10.75 3.18
N VAL A 227 3.86 10.03 4.15
CA VAL A 227 2.41 9.87 4.34
C VAL A 227 2.04 10.54 5.65
N LYS A 228 0.99 11.35 5.61
CA LYS A 228 0.47 12.10 6.76
C LYS A 228 -0.97 11.69 7.02
N GLU A 229 -1.31 11.46 8.27
CA GLU A 229 -2.65 11.18 8.76
C GLU A 229 -3.01 12.22 9.83
N VAL A 230 -4.09 12.98 9.62
CA VAL A 230 -4.62 13.85 10.67
C VAL A 230 -5.40 12.96 11.63
N ILE A 231 -4.97 12.90 12.88
CA ILE A 231 -5.62 12.11 13.93
C ILE A 231 -6.84 12.88 14.46
N GLY A 232 -6.67 14.19 14.63
CA GLY A 232 -7.74 15.09 15.06
C GLY A 232 -7.31 16.55 15.10
N ASP A 233 -8.29 17.43 15.30
CA ASP A 233 -8.06 18.85 15.50
C ASP A 233 -9.05 19.46 16.50
N THR A 234 -8.60 20.46 17.26
CA THR A 234 -9.42 21.17 18.26
C THR A 234 -9.05 22.65 18.33
N LYS A 235 -9.97 23.45 18.87
CA LYS A 235 -9.73 24.85 19.25
C LYS A 235 -9.48 25.04 20.75
N ASN A 236 -9.89 24.07 21.56
CA ASN A 236 -9.75 24.15 23.00
C ASN A 236 -9.25 22.80 23.52
N VAL A 237 -10.13 21.97 24.06
CA VAL A 237 -9.77 20.62 24.50
C VAL A 237 -10.20 19.60 23.44
N GLY A 238 -9.42 18.56 23.21
CA GLY A 238 -9.77 17.44 22.35
C GLY A 238 -9.02 16.19 22.76
N VAL A 239 -9.69 15.04 22.71
CA VAL A 239 -9.08 13.73 22.96
C VAL A 239 -9.23 12.90 21.70
N PHE A 240 -8.12 12.37 21.20
CA PHE A 240 -8.06 11.64 19.96
C PHE A 240 -7.32 10.33 20.16
N GLU A 241 -7.80 9.27 19.52
CA GLU A 241 -7.19 7.96 19.60
C GLU A 241 -6.69 7.53 18.23
N LYS A 242 -5.50 6.94 18.21
CA LYS A 242 -4.94 6.30 17.04
C LYS A 242 -4.69 4.84 17.36
N GLU A 243 -5.55 3.98 16.83
CA GLU A 243 -5.32 2.54 16.78
C GLU A 243 -4.57 2.16 15.51
N PHE A 244 -3.59 1.28 15.65
CA PHE A 244 -2.96 0.59 14.54
C PHE A 244 -3.85 -0.58 14.07
N LEU A 245 -3.31 -1.44 13.20
CA LEU A 245 -4.03 -2.61 12.75
C LEU A 245 -4.18 -3.60 13.92
N ASN A 246 -5.40 -3.95 14.33
CA ASN A 246 -5.65 -4.84 15.48
C ASN A 246 -5.79 -6.33 15.10
N GLU A 247 -6.11 -6.64 13.84
CA GLU A 247 -6.25 -8.02 13.38
C GLU A 247 -5.14 -8.42 12.39
N PRO A 248 -4.67 -9.68 12.39
CA PRO A 248 -3.73 -10.16 11.40
C PRO A 248 -4.26 -9.97 9.99
N LEU A 249 -3.41 -9.48 9.09
CA LEU A 249 -3.71 -9.27 7.69
C LEU A 249 -2.88 -10.20 6.82
N ILE A 250 -3.52 -10.93 5.91
CA ILE A 250 -2.85 -11.74 4.89
C ILE A 250 -3.19 -11.18 3.52
N ILE A 251 -2.18 -10.97 2.68
CA ILE A 251 -2.30 -10.47 1.32
C ILE A 251 -1.80 -11.55 0.37
N LEU A 252 -2.71 -12.09 -0.43
CA LEU A 252 -2.42 -13.04 -1.49
C LEU A 252 -2.52 -12.33 -2.84
N GLY A 253 -1.48 -12.39 -3.67
CA GLY A 253 -1.49 -11.80 -4.99
C GLY A 253 -0.32 -12.24 -5.86
N HIS A 254 -0.33 -11.83 -7.13
CA HIS A 254 0.84 -12.01 -7.99
C HIS A 254 1.79 -10.82 -7.81
N TYR A 255 3.10 -11.05 -7.75
CA TYR A 255 4.13 -10.01 -7.57
C TYR A 255 3.93 -8.80 -8.49
N ASP A 256 3.64 -9.05 -9.77
CA ASP A 256 3.34 -8.00 -10.76
C ASP A 256 2.15 -7.08 -10.40
N GLN A 257 1.22 -7.55 -9.58
CA GLN A 257 -0.07 -6.90 -9.29
C GLN A 257 -0.14 -6.30 -7.88
N VAL A 258 0.75 -6.72 -6.97
CA VAL A 258 0.82 -6.14 -5.62
C VAL A 258 1.41 -4.72 -5.70
N SER A 259 0.72 -3.76 -5.09
CA SER A 259 1.13 -2.35 -5.01
C SER A 259 0.39 -1.65 -3.86
N PRO A 260 0.89 -0.50 -3.37
CA PRO A 260 0.22 0.27 -2.32
C PRO A 260 -1.25 0.55 -2.62
N LEU A 261 -1.56 1.06 -3.82
CA LEU A 261 -2.94 1.34 -4.23
C LEU A 261 -3.83 0.08 -4.27
N LYS A 262 -3.28 -1.08 -4.65
CA LYS A 262 -4.06 -2.33 -4.72
C LYS A 262 -4.33 -2.89 -3.33
N ILE A 263 -3.37 -2.81 -2.41
CA ILE A 263 -3.56 -3.19 -1.00
C ILE A 263 -4.56 -2.27 -0.33
N LEU A 264 -4.43 -0.95 -0.53
CA LEU A 264 -5.39 0.04 -0.01
C LEU A 264 -6.83 -0.27 -0.46
N LYS A 265 -7.04 -0.48 -1.77
CA LYS A 265 -8.36 -0.80 -2.34
C LYS A 265 -8.87 -2.18 -1.94
N GLY A 266 -8.01 -3.20 -1.97
CA GLY A 266 -8.38 -4.58 -1.61
C GLY A 266 -8.74 -4.71 -0.13
N GLY A 267 -8.02 -3.99 0.73
CA GLY A 267 -8.28 -3.87 2.15
C GLY A 267 -9.29 -2.80 2.51
N LYS A 268 -9.97 -2.18 1.53
CA LYS A 268 -10.96 -1.10 1.77
C LYS A 268 -10.48 -0.05 2.79
N PHE A 269 -9.18 0.20 2.80
CA PHE A 269 -8.56 1.19 3.66
C PHE A 269 -8.75 2.56 3.02
N GLY A 270 -9.00 3.59 3.81
CA GLY A 270 -9.04 4.97 3.31
C GLY A 270 -7.62 5.50 3.16
N ARG A 271 -7.00 5.81 4.29
CA ARG A 271 -5.57 6.03 4.48
C ARG A 271 -5.14 5.05 5.57
N ILE A 272 -3.90 4.58 5.53
CA ILE A 272 -3.38 3.70 6.57
C ILE A 272 -1.94 4.07 6.90
N ILE A 273 -1.65 4.29 8.18
CA ILE A 273 -0.31 4.25 8.75
C ILE A 273 -0.37 3.22 9.89
N ALA A 274 0.28 2.08 9.70
CA ALA A 274 0.35 0.99 10.67
C ALA A 274 1.63 0.18 10.50
N GLY A 275 2.10 -0.43 11.58
CA GLY A 275 3.30 -1.25 11.58
C GLY A 275 4.38 -0.70 12.48
N HIS A 276 5.61 -0.98 12.12
CA HIS A 276 6.81 -0.86 12.93
C HIS A 276 7.82 0.08 12.28
N GLY A 277 8.69 0.62 13.12
CA GLY A 277 9.72 1.58 12.76
C GLY A 277 9.47 2.95 13.36
N LYS A 278 10.09 3.97 12.77
CA LYS A 278 10.06 5.34 13.27
C LYS A 278 8.92 6.12 12.66
N PHE A 279 8.19 6.82 13.52
CA PHE A 279 7.09 7.69 13.16
C PHE A 279 7.26 9.05 13.82
N ILE A 280 6.60 10.05 13.26
CA ILE A 280 6.62 11.41 13.79
C ILE A 280 5.20 11.76 14.21
N LEU A 281 5.06 12.18 15.45
CA LEU A 281 3.86 12.83 15.94
C LEU A 281 4.05 14.33 15.87
N ARG A 282 3.15 15.03 15.19
CA ARG A 282 3.23 16.47 14.97
C ARG A 282 2.03 17.17 15.58
N LEU A 283 2.29 18.22 16.35
CA LEU A 283 1.28 19.18 16.80
C LEU A 283 1.49 20.49 16.02
N ALA A 284 0.46 20.95 15.32
CA ALA A 284 0.55 22.10 14.43
C ALA A 284 -0.57 23.13 14.69
N LEU A 285 -0.21 24.40 14.76
CA LEU A 285 -1.16 25.52 14.77
C LEU A 285 -1.48 25.94 13.34
N ASP A 286 -2.74 25.77 12.94
CA ASP A 286 -3.27 26.14 11.63
C ASP A 286 -3.48 27.66 11.54
N ILE A 287 -2.46 28.38 11.07
CA ILE A 287 -2.51 29.86 10.99
C ILE A 287 -3.00 30.28 9.61
N PRO A 288 -4.04 31.13 9.51
CA PRO A 288 -4.52 31.59 8.22
C PRO A 288 -3.43 32.34 7.45
N PHE A 289 -3.27 32.01 6.16
CA PHE A 289 -2.36 32.67 5.22
C PHE A 289 -0.87 32.58 5.58
N ARG A 290 -0.47 31.65 6.46
CA ARG A 290 0.93 31.37 6.80
C ARG A 290 1.15 29.85 6.88
N PRO A 291 2.40 29.38 6.74
CA PRO A 291 2.73 28.00 7.05
C PRO A 291 2.38 27.66 8.50
N ASP A 292 1.84 26.46 8.72
CA ASP A 292 1.54 25.97 10.06
C ASP A 292 2.81 25.95 10.92
N ILE A 293 2.74 26.53 12.12
CA ILE A 293 3.81 26.44 13.11
C ILE A 293 3.63 25.13 13.85
N LYS A 294 4.71 24.36 13.98
CA LYS A 294 4.62 22.96 14.37
C LYS A 294 5.77 22.56 15.29
N GLU A 295 5.44 21.65 16.21
CA GLU A 295 6.38 20.89 17.01
C GLU A 295 6.27 19.41 16.59
N GLU A 296 7.39 18.70 16.52
CA GLU A 296 7.46 17.31 16.08
C GLU A 296 8.25 16.49 17.11
N ILE A 297 7.71 15.34 17.50
CA ILE A 297 8.46 14.32 18.22
C ILE A 297 8.57 13.07 17.35
N GLU A 298 9.75 12.44 17.35
CA GLU A 298 9.94 11.14 16.73
C GLU A 298 9.76 10.05 17.79
N PHE A 299 8.96 9.04 17.48
CA PHE A 299 8.73 7.88 18.35
C PHE A 299 8.94 6.59 17.54
N GLU A 300 9.19 5.50 18.26
CA GLU A 300 9.47 4.20 17.64
C GLU A 300 8.40 3.18 18.02
N VAL A 301 8.02 2.35 17.04
CA VAL A 301 7.12 1.21 17.25
C VAL A 301 7.87 -0.07 16.92
N THR A 302 8.04 -0.94 17.91
CA THR A 302 8.70 -2.25 17.78
C THR A 302 7.69 -3.38 17.96
N PRO A 303 7.94 -4.58 17.40
CA PRO A 303 7.11 -5.73 17.73
C PRO A 303 7.27 -6.06 19.21
N LYS A 304 6.19 -6.35 19.95
CA LYS A 304 6.34 -6.89 21.30
C LYS A 304 7.05 -8.23 21.21
N GLU A 305 8.08 -8.42 22.02
CA GLU A 305 8.67 -9.75 22.21
C GLU A 305 7.55 -10.69 22.66
N GLU A 306 7.33 -11.79 21.92
CA GLU A 306 6.46 -12.85 22.40
C GLU A 306 7.10 -13.35 23.69
N ALA A 307 6.44 -13.16 24.83
CA ALA A 307 6.86 -13.74 26.09
C ALA A 307 6.93 -15.25 25.89
N THR A 308 8.12 -15.77 25.64
CA THR A 308 8.37 -17.20 25.65
C THR A 308 7.96 -17.66 27.05
N SER A 309 6.88 -18.40 27.14
CA SER A 309 6.39 -19.05 28.37
C SER A 309 7.32 -20.19 28.83
N TRP A 310 8.63 -20.01 28.65
CA TRP A 310 9.69 -20.92 29.06
C TRP A 310 10.84 -20.10 29.65
N GLY A 311 10.94 -20.16 30.98
CA GLY A 311 12.19 -20.07 31.73
C GLY A 311 12.08 -19.26 33.02
N PRO A 312 12.71 -19.67 34.14
CA PRO A 312 13.52 -20.88 34.40
C PRO A 312 12.77 -22.02 35.11
#